data_AF-A0A7J2YRP0-F1
#
_entry.id   AF-A0A7J2YRP0-F1
#
_cell.length_a   1.000
_cell.length_b   1.000
_cell.length_c   1.000
_cell.angle_alpha   90.00
_cell.angle_beta   90.00
_cell.angle_gamma   90.00
#
_symmetry.space_group_name_H-M   'P 1'
#
loop_
_entity.id
_entity.type
_entity.pdbx_description
1 polymer ?
#
loop_
_entity_poly.entity_id
_entity_poly.type
_entity_poly.pdbx_seq_one_letter_code
_entity_poly.pdbx_strand_id
1 'polypeptide(L)'
;MPKPAKTRPKQKVKPKRQAEPETASFTTKKSYWVTLLAVFIVVSAVFGVATGLGLLQTSFLIIMVATIIGFVGFVRVSPSTLGLSKRATFIFVGASVIGFGIWAAVALAFMPQLVALNNDFFMLSSLVICLTVGGFIGELLGRNRKVQERLFSNLKS
;
A
#
# COMPACT_ATOMS: atom_id res chain seq x y z
N MET A 1 -19.35 68.26 18.27
CA MET A 1 -18.39 67.48 17.47
C MET A 1 -17.93 66.24 18.23
N PRO A 2 -18.42 65.04 17.89
CA PRO A 2 -17.91 63.76 18.41
C PRO A 2 -17.10 62.97 17.35
N LYS A 3 -16.15 62.17 17.84
CA LYS A 3 -14.96 61.57 17.21
C LYS A 3 -15.24 60.61 16.03
N PRO A 4 -14.31 60.46 15.07
CA PRO A 4 -14.44 59.52 13.96
C PRO A 4 -14.26 58.07 14.41
N ALA A 5 -15.08 57.19 13.82
CA ALA A 5 -15.11 55.76 14.05
C ALA A 5 -13.79 55.08 13.67
N LYS A 6 -13.28 54.23 14.57
CA LYS A 6 -12.12 53.37 14.35
C LYS A 6 -12.38 52.40 13.20
N THR A 7 -11.62 52.54 12.12
CA THR A 7 -11.50 51.58 11.02
C THR A 7 -10.91 50.26 11.54
N ARG A 8 -11.68 49.18 11.46
CA ARG A 8 -11.16 47.82 11.70
C ARG A 8 -10.23 47.43 10.53
N PRO A 9 -9.02 46.92 10.78
CA PRO A 9 -8.15 46.47 9.71
C PRO A 9 -8.75 45.22 9.05
N LYS A 10 -8.94 45.28 7.73
CA LYS A 10 -9.29 44.12 6.89
C LYS A 10 -8.21 43.06 7.06
N GLN A 11 -8.53 41.98 7.76
CA GLN A 11 -7.71 40.79 7.85
C GLN A 11 -7.55 40.23 6.43
N LYS A 12 -6.37 40.46 5.83
CA LYS A 12 -5.99 39.88 4.54
C LYS A 12 -6.07 38.36 4.68
N VAL A 13 -7.05 37.76 4.02
CA VAL A 13 -7.12 36.32 3.79
C VAL A 13 -5.80 35.94 3.12
N LYS A 14 -4.94 35.23 3.85
CA LYS A 14 -3.70 34.67 3.28
C LYS A 14 -4.12 33.82 2.07
N PRO A 15 -3.56 34.05 0.87
CA PRO A 15 -3.86 33.19 -0.26
C PRO A 15 -3.46 31.76 0.11
N LYS A 16 -4.42 30.86 -0.04
CA LYS A 16 -4.27 29.41 0.12
C LYS A 16 -3.04 29.02 -0.69
N ARG A 17 -1.94 28.72 0.00
CA ARG A 17 -0.65 28.32 -0.59
C ARG A 17 -0.99 27.23 -1.61
N GLN A 18 -0.92 27.57 -2.89
CA GLN A 18 -1.05 26.61 -3.97
C GLN A 18 -0.02 25.54 -3.67
N ALA A 19 -0.48 24.31 -3.51
CA ALA A 19 0.40 23.17 -3.31
C ALA A 19 1.41 23.21 -4.46
N GLU A 20 2.66 23.47 -4.09
CA GLU A 20 3.81 23.37 -4.97
C GLU A 20 3.64 22.06 -5.75
N PRO A 21 3.69 22.06 -7.09
CA PRO A 21 3.55 20.85 -7.86
C PRO A 21 4.67 19.92 -7.41
N GLU A 22 4.31 18.92 -6.62
CA GLU A 22 5.19 17.88 -6.11
C GLU A 22 5.98 17.39 -7.31
N THR A 23 7.27 17.76 -7.37
CA THR A 23 8.18 17.40 -8.44
C THR A 23 7.97 15.93 -8.72
N ALA A 24 7.59 15.58 -9.94
CA ALA A 24 7.19 14.22 -10.29
C ALA A 24 8.30 13.25 -9.85
N SER A 25 8.11 12.64 -8.67
CA SER A 25 9.14 11.85 -8.03
C SER A 25 9.55 10.74 -8.99
N PHE A 26 10.85 10.47 -9.08
CA PHE A 26 11.37 9.36 -9.88
C PHE A 26 10.68 8.02 -9.53
N THR A 27 10.15 7.91 -8.31
CA THR A 27 9.36 6.77 -7.81
C THR A 27 7.98 6.62 -8.45
N THR A 28 7.51 7.55 -9.27
CA THR A 28 6.18 7.47 -9.93
C THR A 28 6.27 6.81 -11.31
N LYS A 29 7.48 6.65 -11.87
CA LYS A 29 7.68 6.03 -13.19
C LYS A 29 7.59 4.51 -13.07
N LYS A 30 6.80 3.87 -13.95
CA LYS A 30 6.69 2.39 -14.02
C LYS A 30 8.06 1.72 -14.22
N SER A 31 8.91 2.32 -15.05
CA SER A 31 10.28 1.83 -15.31
C SER A 31 11.13 1.72 -14.03
N TYR A 32 10.99 2.65 -13.07
CA TYR A 32 11.71 2.59 -11.79
C TYR A 32 11.37 1.32 -11.02
N TRP A 33 10.08 0.97 -10.91
CA TRP A 33 9.64 -0.23 -10.19
C TRP A 33 10.04 -1.53 -10.88
N VAL A 34 10.07 -1.55 -12.22
CA VAL A 34 10.55 -2.71 -12.99
C VAL A 34 12.06 -2.90 -12.79
N THR A 35 12.85 -1.83 -12.85
CA THR A 35 14.29 -1.89 -12.59
C THR A 35 14.58 -2.30 -11.15
N LEU A 36 13.85 -1.74 -10.18
CA LEU A 36 13.99 -2.09 -8.76
C LEU A 36 13.73 -3.59 -8.54
N LEU A 37 12.67 -4.13 -9.15
CA LEU A 37 12.34 -5.56 -9.10
C LEU A 37 13.48 -6.41 -9.66
N ALA A 38 14.00 -6.06 -10.85
CA ALA A 38 15.07 -6.80 -11.49
C ALA A 38 16.34 -6.82 -10.62
N VAL A 39 16.73 -5.68 -10.05
CA VAL A 39 17.89 -5.58 -9.15
C VAL A 39 17.67 -6.43 -7.90
N PHE A 40 16.50 -6.38 -7.28
CA PHE A 40 16.21 -7.16 -6.08
C PHE A 40 16.19 -8.66 -6.31
N ILE A 41 15.74 -9.13 -7.49
CA ILE A 41 15.80 -10.55 -7.86
C ILE A 41 17.27 -11.02 -7.88
N VAL A 42 18.15 -10.25 -8.53
CA VAL A 42 19.58 -10.58 -8.61
C VAL A 42 20.23 -10.56 -7.22
N VAL A 43 19.98 -9.52 -6.42
CA VAL A 43 20.52 -9.42 -5.05
C VAL A 43 20.02 -10.57 -4.17
N SER A 44 18.74 -10.92 -4.26
CA SER A 44 18.15 -12.03 -3.50
C SER A 44 18.73 -13.39 -3.91
N ALA A 45 18.99 -13.60 -5.20
CA ALA A 45 19.63 -14.81 -5.69
C ALA A 45 21.08 -14.93 -5.17
N VAL A 46 21.86 -13.85 -5.24
CA VAL A 46 23.24 -13.81 -4.71
C VAL A 46 23.23 -14.03 -3.20
N PHE A 47 22.31 -13.40 -2.47
CA PHE A 47 22.15 -13.58 -1.03
C PHE A 47 21.79 -15.02 -0.66
N GLY A 48 20.87 -15.64 -1.39
CA GLY A 48 20.48 -17.04 -1.18
C GLY A 48 21.67 -18.00 -1.34
N VAL A 49 22.48 -17.80 -2.38
CA VAL A 49 23.71 -18.57 -2.60
C VAL A 49 24.73 -18.30 -1.50
N ALA A 50 24.96 -17.04 -1.12
CA ALA A 50 25.96 -16.66 -0.12
C ALA A 50 25.64 -17.16 1.29
N THR A 51 24.35 -17.29 1.62
CA THR A 51 23.88 -17.78 2.93
C THR A 51 23.64 -19.29 2.97
N GLY A 52 23.82 -19.99 1.84
CA GLY A 52 23.58 -21.42 1.74
C GLY A 52 22.11 -21.82 1.88
N LEU A 53 21.18 -20.90 1.61
CA LEU A 53 19.75 -21.19 1.62
C LEU A 53 19.40 -22.22 0.54
N GLY A 54 18.48 -23.13 0.84
CA GLY A 54 17.99 -24.09 -0.13
C GLY A 54 17.36 -23.38 -1.34
N LEU A 55 17.37 -24.03 -2.51
CA LEU A 55 16.81 -23.48 -3.75
C LEU A 55 15.34 -23.05 -3.57
N LEU A 56 14.59 -23.86 -2.83
CA LEU A 56 13.18 -23.65 -2.50
C LEU A 56 12.99 -22.40 -1.64
N GLN A 57 13.78 -22.23 -0.57
CA GLN A 57 13.73 -21.06 0.31
C GLN A 57 14.13 -19.77 -0.42
N THR A 58 15.17 -19.84 -1.25
CA THR A 58 15.62 -18.70 -2.06
C THR A 58 14.55 -18.27 -3.06
N SER A 59 13.87 -19.24 -3.71
CA SER A 59 12.75 -18.95 -4.62
C SER A 59 11.57 -18.27 -3.90
N PHE A 60 11.22 -18.75 -2.70
CA PHE A 60 10.18 -18.13 -1.88
C PHE A 60 10.54 -16.71 -1.48
N LEU A 61 11.79 -16.46 -1.08
CA LEU A 61 12.28 -15.13 -0.73
C LEU A 61 12.19 -14.16 -1.92
N ILE A 62 12.57 -14.61 -3.12
CA ILE A 62 12.45 -13.81 -4.34
C ILE A 62 10.98 -13.45 -4.62
N ILE A 63 10.07 -14.42 -4.56
CA ILE A 63 8.62 -14.21 -4.80
C ILE A 63 8.04 -13.24 -3.77
N MET A 64 8.42 -13.37 -2.51
CA MET A 64 8.01 -12.51 -1.40
C MET A 64 8.41 -11.05 -1.62
N VAL A 65 9.68 -10.82 -1.96
CA VAL A 65 10.17 -9.47 -2.22
C VAL A 65 9.54 -8.89 -3.49
N ALA A 66 9.40 -9.71 -4.53
CA ALA A 66 8.78 -9.31 -5.79
C ALA A 66 7.31 -8.89 -5.61
N THR A 67 6.54 -9.63 -4.79
CA THR A 67 5.14 -9.31 -4.51
C THR A 67 5.00 -8.02 -3.71
N ILE A 68 5.86 -7.76 -2.72
CA ILE A 68 5.87 -6.49 -1.99
C ILE A 68 6.21 -5.32 -2.92
N ILE A 69 7.29 -5.42 -3.70
CA ILE A 69 7.71 -4.37 -4.63
C ILE A 69 6.63 -4.13 -5.68
N GLY A 70 6.06 -5.19 -6.23
CA GLY A 70 4.96 -5.13 -7.19
C GLY A 70 3.72 -4.44 -6.61
N PHE A 71 3.35 -4.75 -5.36
CA PHE A 71 2.22 -4.14 -4.68
C PHE A 71 2.46 -2.65 -4.41
N VAL A 72 3.61 -2.28 -3.85
CA VAL A 72 3.95 -0.88 -3.57
C VAL A 72 4.03 -0.07 -4.87
N GLY A 73 4.66 -0.65 -5.90
CA GLY A 73 4.73 -0.05 -7.23
C GLY A 73 3.36 0.11 -7.89
N PHE A 74 2.48 -0.88 -7.75
CA PHE A 74 1.09 -0.77 -8.20
C PHE A 74 0.37 0.36 -7.48
N VAL A 75 0.47 0.46 -6.15
CA VAL A 75 -0.13 1.57 -5.40
C VAL A 75 0.44 2.92 -5.87
N ARG A 76 1.75 3.04 -6.08
CA ARG A 76 2.36 4.32 -6.49
C ARG A 76 2.05 4.75 -7.92
N VAL A 77 2.04 3.81 -8.87
CA VAL A 77 1.83 4.10 -10.30
C VAL A 77 0.35 4.25 -10.64
N SER A 78 -0.51 3.57 -9.89
CA SER A 78 -1.90 3.44 -10.29
C SER A 78 -2.73 4.66 -9.84
N PRO A 79 -3.47 5.31 -10.76
CA PRO A 79 -4.17 6.56 -10.49
C PRO A 79 -5.30 6.35 -9.47
N SER A 80 -5.38 7.22 -8.46
CA SER A 80 -6.43 7.19 -7.44
C SER A 80 -7.14 8.53 -7.37
N THR A 81 -8.47 8.49 -7.37
CA THR A 81 -9.33 9.67 -7.18
C THR A 81 -9.46 10.07 -5.70
N LEU A 82 -9.05 9.19 -4.77
CA LEU A 82 -9.03 9.46 -3.33
C LEU A 82 -7.73 10.16 -2.92
N GLY A 83 -7.86 11.09 -1.98
CA GLY A 83 -6.71 11.66 -1.27
C GLY A 83 -5.90 10.57 -0.56
N LEU A 84 -4.60 10.79 -0.45
CA LEU A 84 -3.59 9.80 -0.03
C LEU A 84 -3.92 9.13 1.31
N SER A 85 -4.45 9.91 2.27
CA SER A 85 -4.90 9.40 3.58
C SER A 85 -6.06 8.40 3.47
N LYS A 86 -7.11 8.72 2.70
CA LYS A 86 -8.27 7.82 2.54
C LYS A 86 -7.89 6.53 1.83
N ARG A 87 -7.04 6.64 0.81
CA ARG A 87 -6.50 5.49 0.07
C ARG A 87 -5.72 4.54 1.00
N ALA A 88 -4.85 5.10 1.84
CA ALA A 88 -4.11 4.32 2.83
C ALA A 88 -5.05 3.61 3.82
N THR A 89 -6.15 4.25 4.24
CA THR A 89 -7.15 3.62 5.10
C THR A 89 -7.82 2.43 4.43
N PHE A 90 -8.23 2.54 3.16
CA PHE A 90 -8.83 1.41 2.43
C PHE A 90 -7.85 0.25 2.25
N ILE A 91 -6.58 0.53 1.93
CA ILE A 91 -5.52 -0.48 1.87
C ILE A 91 -5.34 -1.15 3.23
N PHE A 92 -5.29 -0.38 4.31
CA PHE A 92 -5.09 -0.91 5.67
C PHE A 92 -6.26 -1.78 6.14
N VAL A 93 -7.50 -1.33 5.89
CA VAL A 93 -8.71 -2.10 6.21
C VAL A 93 -8.77 -3.38 5.39
N GLY A 94 -8.41 -3.32 4.10
CA GLY A 94 -8.29 -4.50 3.26
C GLY A 94 -7.21 -5.46 3.75
N ALA A 95 -6.01 -4.97 4.02
CA ALA A 95 -4.87 -5.76 4.46
C ALA A 95 -5.10 -6.44 5.82
N SER A 96 -5.84 -5.79 6.72
CA SER A 96 -6.19 -6.34 8.02
C SER A 96 -7.38 -7.29 7.93
N VAL A 97 -8.60 -6.79 7.76
CA VAL A 97 -9.83 -7.58 7.92
C VAL A 97 -10.01 -8.59 6.80
N ILE A 98 -9.85 -8.15 5.55
CA ILE A 98 -10.05 -9.01 4.36
C ILE A 98 -8.85 -9.95 4.20
N GLY A 99 -7.64 -9.42 4.35
CA GLY A 99 -6.40 -10.19 4.29
C GLY A 99 -6.36 -11.30 5.34
N PHE A 100 -6.67 -10.99 6.60
CA PHE A 100 -6.74 -11.99 7.67
C PHE A 100 -7.84 -13.01 7.43
N GLY A 101 -9.02 -12.61 6.94
CA GLY A 101 -10.11 -13.54 6.62
C GLY A 101 -9.73 -14.55 5.53
N ILE A 102 -9.13 -14.09 4.43
CA ILE A 102 -8.66 -14.95 3.34
C ILE A 102 -7.55 -15.87 3.85
N TRP A 103 -6.59 -15.33 4.61
CA TRP A 103 -5.52 -16.11 5.18
C TRP A 103 -6.04 -17.18 6.15
N ALA A 104 -6.96 -16.84 7.05
CA ALA A 104 -7.52 -17.80 7.99
C ALA A 104 -8.22 -18.95 7.27
N ALA A 105 -8.99 -18.66 6.21
CA ALA A 105 -9.63 -19.68 5.40
C ALA A 105 -8.61 -20.61 4.71
N VAL A 106 -7.53 -20.05 4.15
CA VAL A 106 -6.46 -20.82 3.49
C VAL A 106 -5.63 -21.61 4.50
N ALA A 107 -5.28 -21.00 5.62
CA ALA A 107 -4.51 -21.64 6.69
C ALA A 107 -5.26 -22.82 7.30
N LEU A 108 -6.57 -22.68 7.51
CA LEU A 108 -7.42 -23.77 8.01
C LEU A 108 -7.58 -24.90 6.97
N ALA A 109 -7.63 -24.57 5.68
CA ALA A 109 -7.77 -25.57 4.61
C ALA A 109 -6.48 -26.34 4.32
N PHE A 110 -5.31 -25.71 4.46
CA PHE A 110 -4.00 -26.25 4.05
C PHE A 110 -3.01 -26.44 5.22
N MET A 111 -3.48 -26.35 6.47
CA MET A 111 -2.68 -26.44 7.69
C MET A 111 -1.62 -27.56 7.70
N PRO A 112 -1.92 -28.82 7.31
CA PRO A 112 -0.92 -29.89 7.37
C PRO A 112 0.25 -29.71 6.40
N GLN A 113 0.07 -29.02 5.28
CA GLN A 113 1.15 -28.73 4.32
C GLN A 113 1.95 -27.49 4.70
N LEU A 114 1.32 -26.57 5.44
CA LEU A 114 1.93 -25.30 5.85
C LEU A 114 2.88 -25.47 7.04
N VAL A 115 2.62 -26.42 7.94
CA VAL A 115 3.52 -26.77 9.06
C VAL A 115 4.83 -27.42 8.59
N ALA A 116 4.85 -27.98 7.38
CA ALA A 116 6.05 -28.54 6.77
C ALA A 116 7.05 -27.47 6.26
N LEU A 117 6.58 -26.22 6.07
CA LEU A 117 7.48 -25.08 5.86
C LEU A 117 7.97 -24.59 7.22
N ASN A 118 9.27 -24.33 7.30
CA ASN A 118 9.94 -23.80 8.48
C ASN A 118 9.14 -22.61 9.08
N ASN A 119 8.95 -22.61 10.41
CA ASN A 119 7.93 -21.79 11.08
C ASN A 119 8.09 -20.27 10.79
N ASP A 120 9.33 -19.81 10.69
CA ASP A 120 9.66 -18.41 10.38
C ASP A 120 9.27 -18.02 8.95
N PHE A 121 9.51 -18.90 7.98
CA PHE A 121 9.13 -18.68 6.58
C PHE A 121 7.61 -18.71 6.41
N PHE A 122 6.92 -19.56 7.17
CA PHE A 122 5.46 -19.62 7.17
C PHE A 122 4.82 -18.33 7.72
N MET A 123 5.33 -17.81 8.85
CA MET A 123 4.85 -16.52 9.39
C MET A 123 5.07 -15.36 8.43
N LEU A 124 6.28 -15.23 7.88
CA LEU A 124 6.61 -14.16 6.94
C LEU A 124 5.75 -14.23 5.69
N SER A 125 5.63 -15.40 5.06
CA SER A 125 4.82 -15.58 3.85
C SER A 125 3.33 -15.31 4.07
N SER A 126 2.81 -15.78 5.19
CA SER A 126 1.44 -15.48 5.63
C SER A 126 1.19 -13.99 5.76
N LEU A 127 2.10 -13.26 6.40
CA LEU A 127 2.01 -11.81 6.56
C LEU A 127 2.01 -11.09 5.21
N VAL A 128 2.92 -11.46 4.31
CA VAL A 128 3.04 -10.84 2.98
C VAL A 128 1.80 -11.12 2.15
N ILE A 129 1.26 -12.33 2.17
CA ILE A 129 0.02 -12.67 1.46
C ILE A 129 -1.15 -11.86 2.02
N CYS A 130 -1.30 -11.76 3.34
CA CYS A 130 -2.35 -10.93 3.95
C CYS A 130 -2.26 -9.47 3.50
N LEU A 131 -1.06 -8.89 3.59
CA LEU A 131 -0.83 -7.48 3.29
C LEU A 131 -1.04 -7.18 1.81
N THR A 132 -0.54 -8.04 0.92
CA THR A 132 -0.62 -7.83 -0.53
C THR A 132 -2.02 -8.13 -1.08
N VAL A 133 -2.60 -9.29 -0.76
CA VAL A 133 -3.93 -9.68 -1.26
C VAL A 133 -5.02 -8.82 -0.62
N GLY A 134 -5.01 -8.69 0.70
CA GLY A 134 -5.95 -7.84 1.42
C GLY A 134 -5.80 -6.38 1.02
N GLY A 135 -4.57 -5.88 0.93
CA GLY A 135 -4.29 -4.51 0.48
C GLY A 135 -4.75 -4.24 -0.95
N PHE A 136 -4.62 -5.23 -1.85
CA PHE A 136 -5.08 -5.12 -3.23
C PHE A 136 -6.61 -5.06 -3.32
N ILE A 137 -7.31 -5.89 -2.55
CA ILE A 137 -8.77 -5.85 -2.48
C ILE A 137 -9.23 -4.52 -1.85
N GLY A 138 -8.56 -4.05 -0.80
CA GLY A 138 -8.80 -2.75 -0.19
C GLY A 138 -8.64 -1.59 -1.18
N GLU A 139 -7.57 -1.60 -1.98
CA GLU A 139 -7.33 -0.63 -3.05
C GLU A 139 -8.42 -0.68 -4.14
N LEU A 140 -8.88 -1.86 -4.54
CA LEU A 140 -9.99 -2.03 -5.50
C LEU A 140 -11.32 -1.50 -4.94
N LEU A 141 -11.62 -1.79 -3.67
CA LEU A 141 -12.78 -1.25 -2.96
C LEU A 141 -12.73 0.28 -2.89
N GLY A 142 -11.55 0.82 -2.57
CA GLY A 142 -11.31 2.26 -2.54
C GLY A 142 -11.54 2.93 -3.90
N ARG A 143 -11.27 2.26 -5.03
CA ARG A 143 -11.51 2.81 -6.37
C ARG A 143 -12.96 2.71 -6.84
N ASN A 144 -13.76 1.86 -6.23
CA ASN A 144 -15.12 1.65 -6.68
C ASN A 144 -15.99 2.86 -6.30
N ARG A 145 -16.39 3.64 -7.31
CA ARG A 145 -17.17 4.86 -7.13
C ARG A 145 -18.47 4.65 -6.34
N LYS A 146 -19.12 3.49 -6.50
CA LYS A 146 -20.32 3.12 -5.74
C LYS A 146 -20.03 2.93 -4.24
N VAL A 147 -18.85 2.41 -3.91
CA VAL A 147 -18.41 2.21 -2.52
C VAL A 147 -18.02 3.55 -1.90
N GLN A 148 -17.30 4.39 -2.65
CA GLN A 148 -16.98 5.75 -2.24
C GLN A 148 -18.25 6.57 -1.98
N GLU A 149 -19.22 6.52 -2.89
CA GLU A 149 -20.48 7.25 -2.76
C GLU A 149 -21.25 6.79 -1.52
N ARG A 150 -21.37 5.48 -1.25
CA ARG A 150 -22.06 4.99 -0.04
C ARG A 150 -21.36 5.35 1.28
N LEU A 151 -20.03 5.34 1.31
CA LEU A 151 -19.27 5.64 2.53
C LEU A 151 -19.15 7.14 2.81
N PHE A 152 -19.09 7.97 1.77
CA PHE A 152 -18.89 9.42 1.90
C PHE A 152 -20.16 10.25 1.67
N SER A 153 -21.26 9.69 1.16
CA SER A 153 -22.57 10.39 1.11
C SER A 153 -23.14 10.61 2.51
N ASN A 154 -22.96 9.65 3.42
CA ASN A 154 -23.43 9.72 4.81
C ASN A 154 -22.64 10.71 5.69
N LEU A 155 -21.51 11.24 5.21
CA LEU A 155 -20.68 12.23 5.92
C LEU A 155 -21.07 13.69 5.60
N LYS A 156 -22.08 13.88 4.74
CA LYS A 156 -22.55 15.20 4.32
C LYS A 156 -23.97 15.53 4.80
N SER A 157 -24.54 14.70 5.67
CA SER A 157 -25.81 14.96 6.35
C SER A 157 -25.59 15.47 7.77
#